data_AF-A0A7X4FBJ3-F1
#
_entry.id   AF-A0A7X4FBJ3-F1
#
_cell.length_a   1.000
_cell.length_b   1.000
_cell.length_c   1.000
_cell.angle_alpha   90.00
_cell.angle_beta   90.00
_cell.angle_gamma   90.00
#
_symmetry.space_group_name_H-M   'P 1'
#
loop_
_entity.id
_entity.type
_entity.pdbx_description
1 polymer ?
#
loop_
_entity_poly.entity_id
_entity_poly.type
_entity_poly.pdbx_seq_one_letter_code
_entity_poly.pdbx_strand_id
1 'polypeptide(L)'
;MRKQPVFLTVWGMFIFVGAIFNRDAAFAESNSFSVSGYGIIHYSHFDWELDPGRRAAIDVERFVIAPKYRINDTIQLESELEFEHGGTGSTMEFDKFEEFGEFETEIEKGGEIIVEKLAAVFSFQSSLNFRVGHIIVPVGLVAKRHRPQHYFTTTRPESEAHIIPTIWHETGVEIFGSLGSLNYQQQIVIGLDSTGFSSRHWIVR
;
A
#
# COMPACT_ATOMS: atom_id res chain seq x y z
N MET A 1 -28.87 61.23 4.70
CA MET A 1 -28.62 59.88 5.26
C MET A 1 -28.08 58.98 4.16
N ARG A 2 -26.77 58.70 4.15
CA ARG A 2 -26.14 57.78 3.21
C ARG A 2 -25.42 56.74 4.07
N LYS A 3 -26.07 55.59 4.27
CA LYS A 3 -25.55 54.49 5.09
C LYS A 3 -24.42 53.81 4.31
N GLN A 4 -23.22 53.79 4.87
CA GLN A 4 -22.12 52.95 4.39
C GLN A 4 -22.35 51.51 4.88
N PRO A 5 -22.07 50.47 4.08
CA PRO A 5 -22.04 49.11 4.59
C PRO A 5 -20.76 48.92 5.43
N VAL A 6 -20.95 48.55 6.70
CA VAL A 6 -19.89 48.06 7.58
C VAL A 6 -19.63 46.61 7.21
N PHE A 7 -18.45 46.31 6.68
CA PHE A 7 -17.96 44.93 6.55
C PHE A 7 -17.32 44.53 7.88
N LEU A 8 -17.99 43.66 8.63
CA LEU A 8 -17.45 42.99 9.80
C LEU A 8 -16.73 41.72 9.32
N THR A 9 -15.42 41.77 9.14
CA THR A 9 -14.60 40.57 8.92
C THR A 9 -14.28 39.96 10.29
N VAL A 10 -15.04 38.96 10.70
CA VAL A 10 -14.72 38.14 11.87
C VAL A 10 -13.67 37.11 11.46
N TRP A 11 -12.41 37.35 11.83
CA TRP A 11 -11.42 36.29 11.88
C TRP A 11 -11.74 35.40 13.07
N GLY A 12 -12.03 34.13 12.82
CA GLY A 12 -12.30 33.13 13.86
C GLY A 12 -11.09 32.99 14.78
N MET A 13 -11.20 33.55 15.98
CA MET A 13 -10.29 33.30 17.08
C MET A 13 -10.70 31.98 17.76
N PHE A 14 -9.98 30.89 17.48
CA PHE A 14 -10.10 29.68 18.29
C PHE A 14 -9.32 29.89 19.60
N ILE A 15 -10.04 30.09 20.71
CA ILE A 15 -9.47 30.00 22.04
C ILE A 15 -9.37 28.52 22.39
N PHE A 16 -8.16 27.97 22.39
CA PHE A 16 -7.86 26.67 22.99
C PHE A 16 -7.78 26.85 24.51
N VAL A 17 -8.81 26.46 25.24
CA VAL A 17 -8.73 26.34 26.71
C VAL A 17 -8.13 24.95 27.01
N GLY A 18 -6.81 24.91 27.20
CA GLY A 18 -6.13 23.72 27.69
C GLY A 18 -6.35 23.57 29.20
N ALA A 19 -7.11 22.55 29.61
CA ALA A 19 -7.07 22.09 30.99
C ALA A 19 -5.74 21.36 31.24
N ILE A 20 -4.87 21.95 32.04
CA ILE A 20 -3.66 21.29 32.54
C ILE A 20 -4.09 20.28 33.59
N PHE A 21 -4.15 19.01 33.23
CA PHE A 21 -4.16 17.92 34.21
C PHE A 21 -2.72 17.45 34.41
N ASN A 22 -2.09 17.88 35.51
CA ASN A 22 -0.99 17.13 36.09
C ASN A 22 -1.57 15.80 36.61
N ARG A 23 -1.26 14.69 35.95
CA ARG A 23 -1.28 13.38 36.59
C ARG A 23 0.13 12.81 36.53
N ASP A 24 0.60 12.48 37.72
CA ASP A 24 1.89 11.92 38.05
C ASP A 24 2.21 10.65 37.24
N ALA A 25 3.51 10.40 37.16
CA ALA A 25 4.16 9.40 36.33
C ALA A 25 3.67 7.95 36.49
N ALA A 26 3.89 7.21 35.39
CA ALA A 26 4.13 5.76 35.33
C ALA A 26 2.93 4.83 35.45
N PHE A 27 2.26 4.62 34.31
CA PHE A 27 2.27 3.32 33.63
C PHE A 27 2.30 3.59 32.12
N ALA A 28 3.49 3.73 31.53
CA ALA A 28 3.62 3.50 30.10
C ALA A 28 3.50 1.99 29.92
N GLU A 29 2.27 1.50 29.84
CA GLU A 29 2.03 0.20 29.25
C GLU A 29 2.49 0.33 27.79
N SER A 30 3.75 -0.07 27.53
CA SER A 30 4.30 -0.18 26.19
C SER A 30 3.39 -1.14 25.46
N ASN A 31 2.39 -0.62 24.74
CA ASN A 31 1.46 -1.46 24.02
C ASN A 31 2.27 -2.31 23.03
N SER A 32 2.31 -3.61 23.28
CA SER A 32 3.03 -4.58 22.47
C SER A 32 2.32 -4.79 21.15
N PHE A 33 1.03 -4.48 21.06
CA PHE A 33 0.24 -4.58 19.86
C PHE A 33 -0.02 -3.21 19.23
N SER A 34 0.09 -3.13 17.92
CA SER A 34 -0.29 -1.95 17.14
C SER A 34 -0.94 -2.38 15.84
N VAL A 35 -1.89 -1.59 15.34
CA VAL A 35 -2.52 -1.82 14.04
C VAL A 35 -2.44 -0.53 13.24
N SER A 36 -2.09 -0.66 11.98
CA SER A 36 -2.15 0.41 10.99
C SER A 36 -2.94 -0.05 9.79
N GLY A 37 -3.41 0.88 8.97
CA GLY A 37 -4.13 0.55 7.75
C GLY A 37 -4.37 1.79 6.91
N TYR A 38 -4.74 1.58 5.66
CA TYR A 38 -5.10 2.63 4.71
C TYR A 38 -6.11 2.08 3.70
N GLY A 39 -6.77 2.96 2.97
CA GLY A 39 -7.65 2.57 1.87
C GLY A 39 -7.67 3.63 0.79
N ILE A 40 -8.00 3.20 -0.43
CA ILE A 40 -8.06 4.05 -1.62
C ILE A 40 -9.39 3.80 -2.31
N ILE A 41 -10.08 4.90 -2.65
CA ILE A 41 -11.26 4.88 -3.51
C ILE A 41 -10.97 5.83 -4.67
N HIS A 42 -11.08 5.31 -5.87
CA HIS A 42 -10.89 6.06 -7.10
C HIS A 42 -12.23 6.47 -7.69
N TYR A 43 -12.29 7.70 -8.19
CA TYR A 43 -13.29 8.14 -9.15
C TYR A 43 -12.54 8.61 -10.40
N SER A 44 -12.91 8.05 -11.54
CA SER A 44 -12.33 8.39 -12.84
C SER A 44 -13.45 8.82 -13.77
N HIS A 45 -13.23 9.92 -14.50
CA HIS A 45 -14.07 10.36 -15.60
C HIS A 45 -13.28 10.18 -16.89
N PHE A 46 -13.85 9.44 -17.84
CA PHE A 46 -13.17 9.05 -19.07
C PHE A 46 -13.77 9.79 -20.26
N ASP A 47 -12.89 10.23 -21.16
CA ASP A 47 -13.22 10.76 -22.48
C ASP A 47 -12.63 9.82 -23.55
N TRP A 48 -13.12 8.57 -23.55
CA TRP A 48 -12.63 7.54 -24.47
C TRP A 48 -13.28 7.69 -25.84
N GLU A 49 -12.44 7.82 -26.88
CA GLU A 49 -12.90 7.80 -28.28
C GLU A 49 -13.37 6.40 -28.71
N LEU A 50 -12.77 5.34 -28.14
CA LEU A 50 -13.00 3.94 -28.51
C LEU A 50 -14.19 3.29 -27.77
N ASP A 51 -14.58 3.79 -26.60
CA ASP A 51 -15.81 3.39 -25.89
C ASP A 51 -16.49 4.61 -25.25
N PRO A 52 -17.27 5.38 -26.03
CA PRO A 52 -18.00 6.55 -25.54
C PRO A 52 -19.10 6.21 -24.50
N GLY A 53 -19.40 4.93 -24.30
CA GLY A 53 -20.39 4.44 -23.34
C GLY A 53 -19.87 4.43 -21.90
N ARG A 54 -18.58 4.15 -21.70
CA ARG A 54 -17.92 4.14 -20.38
C ARG A 54 -17.37 5.53 -20.04
N ARG A 55 -18.23 6.37 -19.44
CA ARG A 55 -17.89 7.78 -19.13
C ARG A 55 -17.32 8.00 -17.74
N ALA A 56 -17.54 7.08 -16.81
CA ALA A 56 -16.98 7.18 -15.46
C ALA A 56 -16.91 5.82 -14.78
N ALA A 57 -16.00 5.68 -13.81
CA ALA A 57 -15.91 4.55 -12.90
C ALA A 57 -15.66 5.02 -11.47
N ILE A 58 -16.20 4.26 -10.52
CA ILE A 58 -15.82 4.33 -9.10
C ILE A 58 -15.28 2.96 -8.74
N ASP A 59 -14.12 2.92 -8.10
CA ASP A 59 -13.45 1.69 -7.71
C ASP A 59 -12.93 1.79 -6.27
N VAL A 60 -13.12 0.74 -5.49
CA VAL A 60 -12.48 0.57 -4.18
C VAL A 60 -11.20 -0.20 -4.44
N GLU A 61 -10.18 0.51 -4.92
CA GLU A 61 -8.94 -0.12 -5.42
C GLU A 61 -8.30 -1.00 -4.35
N ARG A 62 -8.10 -0.49 -3.12
CA ARG A 62 -7.55 -1.29 -2.03
C ARG A 62 -7.92 -0.83 -0.64
N PHE A 63 -7.95 -1.78 0.28
CA PHE A 63 -8.03 -1.57 1.72
C PHE A 63 -7.01 -2.48 2.42
N VAL A 64 -6.15 -1.90 3.24
CA VAL A 64 -5.01 -2.59 3.87
C VAL A 64 -5.11 -2.51 5.38
N ILE A 65 -4.88 -3.64 6.04
CA ILE A 65 -4.72 -3.73 7.50
C ILE A 65 -3.38 -4.41 7.80
N ALA A 66 -2.56 -3.75 8.61
CA ALA A 66 -1.23 -4.18 8.98
C ALA A 66 -1.04 -4.22 10.52
N PRO A 67 -1.39 -5.33 11.19
CA PRO A 67 -1.12 -5.51 12.60
C PRO A 67 0.36 -5.84 12.85
N LYS A 68 0.87 -5.36 13.98
CA LYS A 68 2.21 -5.65 14.48
C LYS A 68 2.18 -6.00 15.95
N TYR A 69 2.95 -7.00 16.34
CA TYR A 69 3.05 -7.45 17.72
C TYR A 69 4.50 -7.59 18.15
N ARG A 70 4.91 -6.81 19.15
CA ARG A 70 6.23 -6.86 19.78
C ARG A 70 6.21 -7.91 20.88
N ILE A 71 6.86 -9.04 20.65
CA ILE A 71 6.99 -10.12 21.63
C ILE A 71 7.94 -9.67 22.75
N ASN A 72 9.05 -9.06 22.38
CA ASN A 72 10.05 -8.47 23.28
C ASN A 72 10.88 -7.41 22.51
N ASP A 73 11.94 -6.89 23.12
CA ASP A 73 12.79 -5.85 22.52
C ASP A 73 13.53 -6.30 21.26
N THR A 74 13.71 -7.61 21.06
CA THR A 74 14.40 -8.19 19.90
C THR A 74 13.44 -8.72 18.84
N ILE A 75 12.24 -9.16 19.20
CA ILE A 75 11.35 -9.90 18.29
C ILE A 75 10.02 -9.17 18.09
N GLN A 76 9.68 -8.91 16.83
CA GLN A 76 8.41 -8.36 16.40
C GLN A 76 7.78 -9.20 15.28
N LEU A 77 6.48 -9.42 15.34
CA LEU A 77 5.69 -9.97 14.25
C LEU A 77 5.06 -8.83 13.47
N GLU A 78 5.13 -8.91 12.14
CA GLU A 78 4.47 -7.99 11.22
C GLU A 78 3.59 -8.77 10.25
N SER A 79 2.39 -8.26 10.00
CA SER A 79 1.51 -8.73 8.93
C SER A 79 0.96 -7.55 8.16
N GLU A 80 0.62 -7.75 6.89
CA GLU A 80 -0.06 -6.79 6.01
C GLU A 80 -1.02 -7.59 5.11
N LEU A 81 -2.32 -7.37 5.31
CA LEU A 81 -3.38 -7.93 4.49
C LEU A 81 -3.94 -6.82 3.61
N GLU A 82 -3.99 -7.07 2.31
CA GLU A 82 -4.53 -6.17 1.31
C GLU A 82 -5.80 -6.79 0.70
N PHE A 83 -6.86 -6.00 0.63
CA PHE A 83 -8.12 -6.33 -0.03
C PHE A 83 -8.24 -5.42 -1.23
N GLU A 84 -8.17 -5.96 -2.44
CA GLU A 84 -8.29 -5.19 -3.68
C GLU A 84 -9.69 -5.33 -4.29
N HIS A 85 -10.16 -4.29 -4.99
CA HIS A 85 -11.38 -4.27 -5.81
C HIS A 85 -12.63 -4.90 -5.15
N GLY A 86 -12.79 -4.72 -3.84
CA GLY A 86 -13.94 -5.24 -3.09
C GLY A 86 -13.81 -6.68 -2.55
N GLY A 87 -12.65 -7.33 -2.69
CA GLY A 87 -12.37 -8.66 -2.14
C GLY A 87 -12.82 -9.81 -3.04
N THR A 88 -12.79 -11.05 -2.53
CA THR A 88 -12.71 -12.29 -3.33
C THR A 88 -13.62 -12.42 -4.56
N GLY A 89 -13.02 -12.59 -5.74
CA GLY A 89 -13.68 -13.07 -6.95
C GLY A 89 -12.70 -13.19 -8.12
N SER A 90 -13.14 -13.73 -9.24
CA SER A 90 -12.57 -13.42 -10.56
C SER A 90 -13.75 -13.36 -11.52
N THR A 91 -13.77 -12.40 -12.44
CA THR A 91 -14.86 -12.27 -13.40
C THR A 91 -14.32 -12.56 -14.78
N MET A 92 -14.99 -13.47 -15.50
CA MET A 92 -14.71 -13.64 -16.92
C MET A 92 -15.32 -12.45 -17.67
N GLU A 93 -14.49 -11.63 -18.28
CA GLU A 93 -14.91 -10.51 -19.13
C GLU A 93 -14.53 -10.79 -20.59
N PHE A 94 -15.37 -10.31 -21.51
CA PHE A 94 -15.09 -10.37 -22.93
C PHE A 94 -14.36 -9.09 -23.34
N ASP A 95 -13.08 -9.20 -23.67
CA ASP A 95 -12.33 -8.06 -24.20
C ASP A 95 -12.73 -7.81 -25.66
N LYS A 96 -13.32 -6.64 -25.91
CA LYS A 96 -13.78 -6.22 -27.24
C LYS A 96 -12.68 -5.59 -28.09
N PHE A 97 -11.54 -5.25 -27.49
CA PHE A 97 -10.44 -4.57 -28.16
C PHE A 97 -9.34 -5.54 -28.60
N GLU A 98 -9.45 -6.80 -28.23
CA GLU A 98 -8.55 -7.86 -28.66
C GLU A 98 -8.97 -8.51 -29.98
N GLU A 99 -7.99 -8.88 -30.82
CA GLU A 99 -8.23 -9.46 -32.14
C GLU A 99 -9.01 -10.79 -32.01
N PHE A 100 -10.25 -10.82 -32.50
CA PHE A 100 -11.27 -11.90 -32.40
C PHE A 100 -12.12 -11.96 -31.12
N GLY A 101 -11.87 -11.11 -30.14
CA GLY A 101 -12.64 -11.05 -28.89
C GLY A 101 -12.46 -12.32 -28.05
N GLU A 102 -11.74 -12.18 -26.94
CA GLU A 102 -11.42 -13.31 -26.06
C GLU A 102 -12.10 -13.15 -24.70
N PHE A 103 -12.35 -14.28 -24.04
CA PHE A 103 -12.79 -14.30 -22.65
C PHE A 103 -11.55 -14.34 -21.77
N GLU A 104 -11.27 -13.25 -21.06
CA GLU A 104 -10.19 -13.20 -20.09
C GLU A 104 -10.76 -13.31 -18.67
N THR A 105 -10.03 -13.99 -17.80
CA THR A 105 -10.32 -13.99 -16.37
C THR A 105 -9.72 -12.71 -15.79
N GLU A 106 -10.50 -11.65 -15.69
CA GLU A 106 -10.04 -10.40 -15.11
C GLU A 106 -10.37 -10.32 -13.61
N ILE A 107 -9.34 -10.01 -12.83
CA ILE A 107 -9.44 -9.68 -11.40
C ILE A 107 -10.13 -8.31 -11.23
N GLU A 108 -10.20 -7.46 -12.27
CA GLU A 108 -10.72 -6.08 -12.18
C GLU A 108 -12.17 -5.98 -11.67
N LYS A 109 -12.97 -7.06 -11.78
CA LYS A 109 -14.33 -7.15 -11.22
C LYS A 109 -14.49 -8.13 -10.06
N GLY A 110 -13.54 -9.05 -9.89
CA GLY A 110 -13.50 -10.00 -8.81
C GLY A 110 -12.29 -9.69 -7.97
N GLY A 111 -12.46 -8.91 -6.91
CA GLY A 111 -11.34 -8.46 -6.11
C GLY A 111 -10.53 -9.58 -5.45
N GLU A 112 -9.44 -9.20 -4.81
CA GLU A 112 -8.48 -10.14 -4.24
C GLU A 112 -8.27 -9.89 -2.75
N ILE A 113 -7.86 -10.93 -2.02
CA ILE A 113 -7.33 -10.81 -0.67
C ILE A 113 -5.91 -11.37 -0.68
N ILE A 114 -4.94 -10.48 -0.46
CA ILE A 114 -3.51 -10.76 -0.57
C ILE A 114 -2.88 -10.63 0.81
N VAL A 115 -1.99 -11.56 1.15
CA VAL A 115 -1.09 -11.44 2.29
C VAL A 115 0.22 -10.86 1.79
N GLU A 116 0.35 -9.54 1.72
CA GLU A 116 1.58 -8.91 1.20
C GLU A 116 2.80 -9.14 2.09
N LYS A 117 2.55 -9.34 3.40
CA LYS A 117 3.61 -9.53 4.38
C LYS A 117 3.09 -10.36 5.53
N LEU A 118 3.91 -11.32 5.96
CA LEU A 118 3.72 -12.07 7.19
C LEU A 118 5.09 -12.54 7.67
N ALA A 119 5.71 -11.80 8.57
CA ALA A 119 7.10 -12.03 8.93
C ALA A 119 7.41 -11.80 10.40
N ALA A 120 8.36 -12.57 10.91
CA ALA A 120 9.05 -12.29 12.17
C ALA A 120 10.31 -11.46 11.90
N VAL A 121 10.48 -10.37 12.63
CA VAL A 121 11.61 -9.45 12.58
C VAL A 121 12.42 -9.61 13.86
N PHE A 122 13.71 -9.86 13.70
CA PHE A 122 14.69 -9.97 14.76
C PHE A 122 15.66 -8.78 14.70
N SER A 123 15.55 -7.89 15.68
CA SER A 123 16.30 -6.64 15.76
C SER A 123 17.40 -6.73 16.83
N PHE A 124 18.67 -6.72 16.40
CA PHE A 124 19.82 -6.85 17.31
C PHE A 124 20.58 -5.54 17.46
N GLN A 125 20.87 -4.89 16.33
CA GLN A 125 21.59 -3.62 16.26
C GLN A 125 21.20 -2.88 14.98
N SER A 126 21.39 -1.56 14.95
CA SER A 126 21.05 -0.75 13.77
C SER A 126 21.73 -1.22 12.48
N SER A 127 22.89 -1.85 12.58
CA SER A 127 23.68 -2.35 11.45
C SER A 127 23.35 -3.77 11.01
N LEU A 128 22.63 -4.58 11.80
CA LEU A 128 22.39 -6.00 11.49
C LEU A 128 21.09 -6.50 12.15
N ASN A 129 20.13 -6.84 11.30
CA ASN A 129 18.83 -7.37 11.67
C ASN A 129 18.41 -8.46 10.67
N PHE A 130 17.47 -9.30 11.09
CA PHE A 130 16.96 -10.40 10.27
C PHE A 130 15.45 -10.32 10.17
N ARG A 131 14.90 -10.74 9.04
CA ARG A 131 13.46 -10.94 8.86
C ARG A 131 13.23 -12.28 8.18
N VAL A 132 12.26 -13.05 8.67
CA VAL A 132 11.92 -14.37 8.15
C VAL A 132 10.41 -14.47 7.97
N GLY A 133 9.97 -14.95 6.80
CA GLY A 133 8.55 -15.16 6.50
C GLY A 133 8.21 -14.75 5.08
N HIS A 134 6.96 -14.36 4.87
CA HIS A 134 6.50 -13.76 3.63
C HIS A 134 6.85 -12.27 3.62
N ILE A 135 7.74 -11.86 2.72
CA ILE A 135 8.41 -10.56 2.73
C ILE A 135 8.36 -9.90 1.36
N ILE A 136 8.31 -8.57 1.36
CA ILE A 136 8.39 -7.77 0.13
C ILE A 136 9.81 -7.84 -0.45
N VAL A 137 9.90 -8.19 -1.72
CA VAL A 137 11.12 -8.17 -2.53
C VAL A 137 11.42 -6.72 -2.93
N PRO A 138 12.57 -6.15 -2.55
CA PRO A 138 12.82 -4.70 -2.64
C PRO A 138 13.34 -4.30 -4.04
N VAL A 139 12.59 -4.64 -5.08
CA VAL A 139 12.87 -4.27 -6.47
C VAL A 139 12.10 -2.98 -6.80
N GLY A 140 12.80 -1.93 -7.21
CA GLY A 140 12.20 -0.63 -7.50
C GLY A 140 12.06 0.31 -6.30
N LEU A 141 11.65 1.54 -6.57
CA LEU A 141 11.35 2.55 -5.54
C LEU A 141 9.95 2.32 -4.97
N VAL A 142 9.00 1.91 -5.80
CA VAL A 142 7.60 1.69 -5.42
C VAL A 142 7.48 0.56 -4.41
N ALA A 143 8.22 -0.54 -4.52
CA ALA A 143 8.19 -1.62 -3.51
C ALA A 143 8.48 -1.12 -2.08
N LYS A 144 9.43 -0.18 -1.94
CA LYS A 144 9.76 0.47 -0.66
C LYS A 144 8.79 1.58 -0.27
N ARG A 145 8.04 2.12 -1.24
CA ARG A 145 7.18 3.31 -1.13
C ARG A 145 5.79 3.03 -1.70
N HIS A 146 5.20 1.88 -1.37
CA HIS A 146 4.00 1.38 -2.04
C HIS A 146 2.69 2.00 -1.54
N ARG A 147 2.74 2.67 -0.38
CA ARG A 147 1.57 3.28 0.24
C ARG A 147 1.18 4.62 -0.40
N PRO A 148 -0.10 5.00 -0.38
CA PRO A 148 -0.62 6.21 -1.02
C PRO A 148 0.10 7.51 -0.67
N GLN A 149 0.49 7.65 0.59
CA GLN A 149 1.20 8.81 1.08
C GLN A 149 2.66 8.91 0.60
N HIS A 150 3.17 7.91 -0.12
CA HIS A 150 4.56 7.86 -0.55
C HIS A 150 4.79 8.26 -2.02
N TYR A 151 3.73 8.38 -2.83
CA TYR A 151 3.81 8.83 -4.22
C TYR A 151 3.04 10.15 -4.42
N PHE A 152 3.44 10.91 -5.44
CA PHE A 152 2.92 12.27 -5.68
C PHE A 152 1.62 12.31 -6.49
N THR A 153 1.29 11.20 -7.15
CA THR A 153 0.15 11.04 -8.07
C THR A 153 -1.03 10.36 -7.37
N THR A 154 -2.17 10.29 -8.06
CA THR A 154 -3.34 9.55 -7.54
C THR A 154 -3.12 8.04 -7.60
N THR A 155 -2.35 7.57 -8.58
CA THR A 155 -1.99 6.16 -8.79
C THR A 155 -0.48 5.97 -8.68
N ARG A 156 -0.01 4.72 -8.62
CA ARG A 156 1.43 4.42 -8.64
C ARG A 156 2.07 4.91 -9.96
N PRO A 157 3.35 5.32 -9.97
CA PRO A 157 4.02 5.80 -11.18
C PRO A 157 4.01 4.76 -12.31
N GLU A 158 3.39 5.10 -13.44
CA GLU A 158 3.28 4.23 -14.62
C GLU A 158 4.65 3.79 -15.15
N SER A 159 5.63 4.70 -15.15
CA SER A 159 6.97 4.39 -15.67
C SER A 159 7.65 3.23 -14.95
N GLU A 160 7.41 3.07 -13.65
CA GLU A 160 7.94 1.95 -12.87
C GLU A 160 7.01 0.74 -12.94
N ALA A 161 5.70 0.97 -12.79
CA ALA A 161 4.69 -0.07 -12.75
C ALA A 161 4.55 -0.89 -14.05
N HIS A 162 4.94 -0.32 -15.19
CA HIS A 162 4.97 -1.03 -16.47
C HIS A 162 6.29 -1.75 -16.75
N ILE A 163 7.37 -1.44 -16.01
CA ILE A 163 8.71 -1.99 -16.29
C ILE A 163 9.13 -3.05 -15.28
N ILE A 164 8.75 -2.90 -14.02
CA ILE A 164 9.08 -3.83 -12.95
C ILE A 164 7.88 -4.06 -12.04
N PRO A 165 7.78 -5.22 -11.37
CA PRO A 165 6.74 -5.46 -10.39
C PRO A 165 6.76 -4.40 -9.27
N THR A 166 5.59 -3.88 -8.90
CA THR A 166 5.48 -2.81 -7.88
C THR A 166 5.47 -3.34 -6.46
N ILE A 167 4.80 -4.45 -6.20
CA ILE A 167 4.70 -5.10 -4.88
C ILE A 167 4.87 -6.60 -5.08
N TRP A 168 6.12 -7.02 -5.25
CA TRP A 168 6.46 -8.43 -5.27
C TRP A 168 6.73 -8.89 -3.84
N HIS A 169 6.10 -9.98 -3.42
CA HIS A 169 6.32 -10.61 -2.12
C HIS A 169 6.62 -12.10 -2.27
N GLU A 170 7.58 -12.58 -1.49
CA GLU A 170 8.00 -13.99 -1.50
C GLU A 170 8.28 -14.51 -0.10
N THR A 171 8.23 -15.83 0.05
CA THR A 171 8.66 -16.46 1.29
C THR A 171 10.18 -16.62 1.33
N GLY A 172 10.82 -16.12 2.38
CA GLY A 172 12.26 -16.19 2.49
C GLY A 172 12.85 -15.61 3.78
N VAL A 173 14.14 -15.31 3.71
CA VAL A 173 14.95 -14.72 4.77
C VAL A 173 15.61 -13.45 4.24
N GLU A 174 15.59 -12.39 5.03
CA GLU A 174 16.23 -11.11 4.76
C GLU A 174 17.24 -10.77 5.86
N ILE A 175 18.38 -10.23 5.46
CA ILE A 175 19.33 -9.52 6.32
C ILE A 175 19.31 -8.05 5.93
N PHE A 176 19.13 -7.16 6.90
CA PHE A 176 19.06 -5.73 6.65
C PHE A 176 19.68 -4.90 7.76
N GLY A 177 20.12 -3.69 7.42
CA GLY A 177 20.74 -2.78 8.37
C GLY A 177 21.19 -1.47 7.75
N SER A 178 21.77 -0.63 8.60
CA SER A 178 22.33 0.67 8.23
C SER A 178 23.79 0.79 8.65
N LEU A 179 24.66 1.18 7.72
CA LEU A 179 26.08 1.42 7.90
C LEU A 179 26.36 2.90 7.60
N GLY A 180 26.23 3.76 8.60
CA GLY A 180 26.35 5.21 8.42
C GLY A 180 25.22 5.75 7.52
N SER A 181 25.57 6.20 6.31
CA SER A 181 24.60 6.69 5.32
C SER A 181 24.07 5.60 4.38
N LEU A 182 24.64 4.39 4.43
CA LEU A 182 24.27 3.28 3.55
C LEU A 182 23.21 2.40 4.20
N ASN A 183 22.06 2.24 3.56
CA ASN A 183 21.07 1.23 3.94
C ASN A 183 21.19 0.03 3.00
N TYR A 184 21.21 -1.18 3.57
CA TYR A 184 21.32 -2.40 2.80
C TYR A 184 20.22 -3.40 3.18
N GLN A 185 19.81 -4.19 2.19
CA GLN A 185 18.87 -5.29 2.31
C GLN A 185 19.36 -6.40 1.38
N GLN A 186 19.43 -7.62 1.88
CA GLN A 186 19.78 -8.81 1.11
C GLN A 186 18.79 -9.91 1.44
N GLN A 187 18.24 -10.57 0.42
CA GLN A 187 17.17 -11.55 0.60
C GLN A 187 17.53 -12.85 -0.12
N ILE A 188 17.18 -13.96 0.51
CA ILE A 188 17.13 -15.29 -0.10
C ILE A 188 15.67 -15.71 -0.01
N VAL A 189 15.03 -15.83 -1.16
CA VAL A 189 13.60 -16.11 -1.29
C VAL A 189 13.37 -17.36 -2.14
N ILE A 190 12.19 -17.93 -2.02
CA ILE A 190 11.71 -18.89 -3.02
C ILE A 190 11.68 -18.19 -4.39
N GLY A 191 12.07 -18.92 -5.44
CA GLY A 191 12.17 -18.36 -6.77
C GLY A 191 10.81 -17.93 -7.30
N LEU A 192 10.82 -16.89 -8.12
CA LEU A 192 9.65 -16.41 -8.86
C LEU A 192 9.02 -17.54 -9.67
N ASP A 193 7.71 -17.71 -9.59
CA ASP A 193 6.97 -18.55 -10.53
C ASP A 193 6.88 -17.83 -11.89
N SER A 194 7.47 -18.44 -12.92
CA SER A 194 7.52 -17.89 -14.29
C SER A 194 6.52 -18.55 -15.23
N THR A 195 5.62 -19.40 -14.73
CA THR A 195 4.70 -20.20 -15.55
C THR A 195 3.75 -19.33 -16.40
N GLY A 196 3.50 -18.07 -16.00
CA GLY A 196 2.69 -17.11 -16.78
C GLY A 196 3.48 -16.23 -17.76
N PHE A 197 4.80 -16.29 -17.77
CA PHE A 197 5.61 -15.35 -18.56
C PHE A 197 5.58 -15.72 -20.04
N SER A 198 5.19 -14.78 -20.89
CA SER A 198 5.20 -14.91 -22.35
C SER A 198 5.77 -13.67 -23.03
N SER A 199 6.05 -13.75 -24.33
CA SER A 199 6.44 -12.59 -25.12
C SER A 199 5.35 -11.50 -25.19
N ARG A 200 4.09 -11.85 -24.85
CA ARG A 200 2.95 -10.93 -24.78
C ARG A 200 2.80 -10.33 -23.37
N HIS A 201 2.99 -11.15 -22.33
CA HIS A 201 2.85 -10.79 -20.93
C HIS A 201 4.11 -11.20 -20.16
N TRP A 202 5.07 -10.29 -20.08
CA TRP A 202 6.37 -10.51 -19.42
C TRP A 202 6.35 -10.12 -17.93
N ILE A 203 5.24 -9.53 -17.47
CA ILE A 203 4.85 -9.34 -16.08
C ILE A 203 3.40 -9.83 -15.99
N VAL A 204 3.11 -10.74 -15.06
CA VAL A 204 1.76 -11.20 -14.74
C VAL A 204 1.52 -10.80 -13.29
N ARG A 205 0.41 -10.10 -13.02
CA ARG A 205 -0.02 -9.79 -11.65
C ARG A 205 -0.81 -10.95 -11.08
#